data_AF-A0A365K3Y7-F1
#
_entry.id   AF-A0A365K3Y7-F1
#
_cell.length_a   1.000
_cell.length_b   1.000
_cell.length_c   1.000
_cell.angle_alpha   90.00
_cell.angle_beta   90.00
_cell.angle_gamma   90.00
#
_symmetry.space_group_name_H-M   'P 1'
#
loop_
_entity.id
_entity.type
_entity.pdbx_description
1 polymer ?
#
loop_
_entity_poly.entity_id
_entity_poly.type
_entity_poly.pdbx_seq_one_letter_code
_entity_poly.pdbx_strand_id
1 'polypeptide(L)' 'MNKRWTIDKIRTFVNNNSDSKLLSTEYHGFSQKLLFKCACGNNFEKTFTKFNKNNQRKCDTCQPPKAPRGQEQ' A
#
# COMPACT_ATOMS: atom_id res chain seq x y z
N MET A 1 18.59 12.17 9.85
CA MET A 1 17.30 12.04 10.59
C MET A 1 16.50 10.87 10.02
N ASN A 2 16.30 9.79 10.80
CA ASN A 2 15.47 8.66 10.37
C ASN A 2 13.99 9.05 10.49
N LYS A 3 13.31 9.30 9.36
CA LYS A 3 11.86 9.50 9.34
C LYS A 3 11.18 8.21 9.79
N ARG A 4 10.80 8.14 11.07
CA ARG A 4 9.94 7.07 11.60
C ARG A 4 8.52 7.29 11.07
N TRP A 5 7.99 6.25 10.44
CA TRP A 5 6.60 6.18 10.03
C TRP A 5 5.75 5.66 11.19
N THR A 6 4.67 6.36 11.50
CA THR A 6 3.64 5.96 12.44
C THR A 6 2.35 5.66 11.69
N ILE A 7 1.44 4.87 12.28
CA ILE A 7 0.16 4.53 11.64
C ILE A 7 -0.63 5.79 11.21
N ASP A 8 -0.60 6.84 12.04
CA ASP A 8 -1.25 8.13 11.76
C ASP A 8 -0.66 8.82 10.52
N LYS A 9 0.68 8.90 10.44
CA LYS A 9 1.37 9.47 9.27
C LYS A 9 1.07 8.66 8.01
N ILE A 10 1.02 7.33 8.13
CA ILE A 10 0.69 6.45 7.02
C ILE A 10 -0.76 6.72 6.56
N ARG A 11 -1.71 6.83 7.50
CA ARG A 11 -3.12 7.11 7.18
C ARG A 11 -3.27 8.45 6.45
N THR A 12 -2.62 9.50 6.96
CA THR A 12 -2.62 10.82 6.33
C THR A 12 -1.98 10.78 4.95
N PHE A 13 -0.84 10.07 4.81
CA PHE A 13 -0.16 9.91 3.53
C PHE A 13 -1.05 9.19 2.50
N VAL A 14 -1.71 8.10 2.91
CA VAL A 14 -2.59 7.29 2.07
C VAL A 14 -3.76 8.14 1.57
N ASN A 15 -4.45 8.86 2.47
CA ASN A 15 -5.58 9.72 2.08
C ASN A 15 -5.15 10.90 1.19
N ASN A 16 -3.95 11.47 1.37
CA ASN A 16 -3.48 12.61 0.56
C ASN A 16 -2.86 12.20 -0.79
N ASN A 17 -2.33 10.98 -0.92
CA ASN A 17 -1.60 10.53 -2.12
C ASN A 17 -2.39 9.51 -2.95
N SER A 18 -3.58 9.11 -2.50
CA SER A 18 -4.43 8.14 -3.17
C SER A 18 -5.87 8.21 -2.67
N ASP A 19 -6.80 7.68 -3.46
CA ASP A 19 -8.20 7.49 -3.07
C ASP A 19 -8.43 6.23 -2.20
N SER A 20 -7.35 5.57 -1.78
CA SER A 20 -7.41 4.42 -0.89
C SER A 20 -7.48 4.88 0.57
N LYS A 21 -8.04 4.03 1.46
CA LYS A 21 -8.12 4.27 2.91
C LYS A 21 -7.36 3.20 3.67
N LEU A 22 -6.63 3.59 4.71
CA LEU A 22 -5.96 2.66 5.61
C LEU A 22 -6.97 2.10 6.64
N LEU A 23 -7.14 0.77 6.66
CA LEU A 23 -7.99 0.07 7.63
C LEU A 23 -7.22 -0.46 8.83
N SER A 24 -5.92 -0.70 8.71
CA SER A 24 -5.10 -1.09 9.85
C SER A 24 -5.06 -0.01 10.94
N THR A 25 -5.09 -0.48 12.18
CA THR A 25 -4.99 0.34 13.41
C THR A 25 -3.57 0.34 13.98
N GLU A 26 -2.76 -0.66 13.66
CA GLU A 26 -1.42 -0.85 14.21
C GLU A 26 -0.36 -0.97 13.11
N TYR A 27 0.83 -0.40 13.37
CA TYR A 27 1.98 -0.46 12.48
C TYR A 27 3.25 -0.79 13.27
N HIS A 28 3.74 -2.02 13.13
CA HIS A 28 4.92 -2.50 13.84
C HIS A 28 6.22 -2.38 13.02
N GLY A 29 6.13 -2.25 11.69
CA GLY A 29 7.33 -2.10 10.86
C GLY A 29 7.10 -2.19 9.36
N PHE A 30 8.17 -1.96 8.59
CA PHE A 30 8.13 -1.90 7.13
C PHE A 30 7.80 -3.23 6.44
N SER A 31 8.03 -4.35 7.12
CA SER A 31 7.67 -5.69 6.65
C SER A 31 6.22 -6.07 6.96
N GLN A 32 5.54 -5.32 7.84
CA GLN A 32 4.14 -5.58 8.16
C GLN A 32 3.24 -5.22 6.97
N LYS A 33 2.35 -6.14 6.64
CA LYS A 33 1.24 -5.88 5.71
C LYS A 33 0.17 -5.08 6.45
N LEU A 34 -0.24 -3.98 5.84
CA LEU A 34 -1.35 -3.16 6.28
C LEU A 34 -2.54 -3.42 5.36
N LEU A 35 -3.73 -3.44 5.94
CA LEU A 35 -4.98 -3.55 5.23
C LEU A 35 -5.40 -2.17 4.72
N PHE A 36 -5.68 -2.10 3.43
CA PHE A 36 -6.16 -0.92 2.75
C PHE A 36 -7.49 -1.22 2.06
N LYS A 37 -8.31 -0.19 1.90
CA LYS A 37 -9.53 -0.20 1.10
C LYS A 37 -9.32 0.69 -0.11
N CYS A 38 -9.41 0.13 -1.31
CA CYS A 38 -9.30 0.89 -2.55
C CYS A 38 -10.60 1.66 -2.81
N ALA A 39 -10.52 2.72 -3.61
CA ALA A 39 -11.69 3.49 -4.05
C ALA A 39 -12.73 2.65 -4.81
N CYS A 40 -12.32 1.55 -5.45
CA CYS A 40 -13.25 0.63 -6.11
C CYS A 40 -14.09 -0.21 -5.13
N GLY A 41 -13.82 -0.12 -3.82
CA GLY A 41 -14.50 -0.91 -2.79
C GLY A 41 -13.72 -2.15 -2.34
N ASN A 42 -12.75 -2.63 -3.13
CA ASN A 42 -11.96 -3.82 -2.80
C ASN A 42 -10.96 -3.56 -1.66
N ASN A 43 -10.86 -4.54 -0.76
CA ASN A 43 -9.85 -4.57 0.28
C ASN A 43 -8.59 -5.27 -0.22
N PHE A 44 -7.41 -4.77 0.17
CA PHE A 44 -6.14 -5.36 -0.22
C PHE A 44 -5.09 -5.14 0.87
N GLU A 45 -4.16 -6.07 0.99
CA GLU A 45 -3.09 -6.03 1.99
C GLU A 45 -1.75 -5.75 1.35
N LYS A 46 -1.02 -4.76 1.87
CA LYS A 46 0.28 -4.38 1.32
C LYS A 46 1.21 -3.81 2.37
N THR A 47 2.51 -3.92 2.14
CA THR A 47 3.46 -3.21 3.00
C THR A 47 3.47 -1.73 2.63
N PHE A 48 3.59 -0.86 3.65
CA PHE A 48 3.67 0.58 3.42
C PHE A 48 4.84 0.96 2.50
N THR A 49 5.96 0.24 2.60
CA THR A 49 7.13 0.44 1.72
C THR A 49 6.79 0.26 0.26
N LYS A 50 6.02 -0.79 -0.11
CA LYS A 50 5.58 -0.99 -1.51
C LYS A 50 4.59 0.08 -1.95
N PHE A 51 3.70 0.49 -1.06
CA PHE A 51 2.73 1.54 -1.30
C PHE A 51 3.42 2.89 -1.61
N ASN A 52 4.42 3.25 -0.81
CA ASN A 52 5.18 4.49 -0.95
C ASN A 52 6.22 4.45 -2.09
N LYS A 53 7.10 3.43 -2.12
CA LYS A 53 8.22 3.39 -3.09
C LYS A 53 7.82 2.98 -4.50
N ASN A 54 6.91 2.01 -4.65
CA ASN A 54 6.59 1.43 -5.95
C ASN A 54 5.32 2.03 -6.58
N ASN A 55 4.77 3.10 -5.99
CA ASN A 55 3.49 3.70 -6.38
C ASN A 55 2.32 2.69 -6.47
N GLN A 56 2.42 1.56 -5.77
CA GLN A 56 1.40 0.52 -5.75
C GLN A 56 0.28 0.89 -4.78
N ARG A 57 -0.44 1.97 -5.09
CA ARG A 57 -1.43 2.61 -4.21
C ARG A 57 -2.85 2.06 -4.38
N LYS A 58 -3.04 1.16 -5.33
CA LYS A 58 -4.32 0.54 -5.69
C LYS A 58 -4.29 -0.97 -5.45
N CYS A 59 -5.48 -1.57 -5.37
CA CYS A 59 -5.65 -3.02 -5.29
C CYS A 59 -5.20 -3.71 -6.58
N ASP A 60 -4.98 -5.02 -6.51
CA ASP A 60 -4.54 -5.82 -7.66
C ASP A 60 -5.57 -5.85 -8.80
N THR A 61 -6.85 -5.58 -8.51
CA THR A 61 -7.88 -5.40 -9.53
C THR A 61 -7.66 -4.12 -10.36
N CYS A 62 -7.40 -3.00 -9.68
CA CYS A 62 -7.24 -1.70 -10.35
C CYS A 62 -5.83 -1.51 -10.92
N GLN A 63 -4.84 -2.15 -10.31
CA GLN A 63 -3.46 -2.07 -10.75
C GLN A 63 -2.79 -3.43 -10.53
N PRO A 64 -2.99 -4.38 -11.46
CA PRO A 64 -2.43 -5.70 -11.34
C PRO A 64 -0.90 -5.63 -11.20
N PRO A 65 -0.31 -6.52 -10.38
CA PRO A 65 1.13 -6.59 -10.27
C PRO A 65 1.69 -6.86 -11.66
N LYS A 66 2.70 -6.08 -12.06
CA LYS A 66 3.42 -6.33 -13.32
C LYS A 66 3.88 -7.79 -13.28
N ALA A 67 3.46 -8.56 -14.28
CA ALA A 67 3.91 -9.93 -14.45
C ALA A 67 5.45 -9.94 -14.45
N PRO A 68 6.09 -10.96 -13.84
CA PRO A 68 7.54 -11.10 -13.96
C PRO A 68 7.89 -11.16 -15.45
N ARG A 69 8.73 -10.23 -15.91
CA ARG A 69 9.29 -10.26 -17.26
C ARG A 69 10.27 -11.44 -17.31
N GLY A 70 9.81 -12.59 -17.77
CA GLY A 70 10.63 -13.79 -17.89
C GLY A 70 9.83 -15.09 -17.86
N GLN A 71 8.90 -15.27 -18.79
CA GLN A 71 8.55 -16.57 -19.38
C GLN A 71 8.21 -16.29 -20.85
N GLU A 72 9.26 -16.03 -21.63
CA GLU A 72 9.24 -16.28 -23.07
C GLU A 72 9.58 -17.76 -23.23
N GLN A 73 8.74 -18.47 -23.98
CA GLN A 73 8.85 -19.91 -24.25
C GLN A 73 10.00 -20.21 -25.21
#